data_AF-A0A3L6NC99-F1
#
_entry.id   AF-A0A3L6NC99-F1
#
_cell.length_a   1.000
_cell.length_b   1.000
_cell.length_c   1.000
_cell.angle_alpha   90.00
_cell.angle_beta   90.00
_cell.angle_gamma   90.00
#
_symmetry.space_group_name_H-M   'P 1'
#
loop_
_entity.id
_entity.type
_entity.pdbx_description
1 polymer ?
#
loop_
_entity_poly.entity_id
_entity_poly.type
_entity_poly.pdbx_seq_one_letter_code
_entity_poly.pdbx_strand_id
1 'polypeptide(L)'
;MREGFEIGTWHKIIGGKCDEEVVRYMEFTLESWVKLMGSKEALLYVDTEDVKEFQLRVPGVSQVDYRYLADLVEGGIAFRRLTDTAERSQILHRMKNINYLLPSIYTLQKDFKYLRLCTDTMKRLLHGKRKIPLTVQVLAYDAFSPKDLIEPENLFFERLKRLYLYIMQDLVELTGEWPLLEDGEKPPEASFRNPMNWHRLAQKARRLGFESDEIRRLAVTNPDEQVAFKALQDARPSSWYEYDESEVQDILSRIVHEFTRARARVSDESESTFTTIGAGEPITRRCGRQYSGAYIRDRWSFNLARFSRRTPESRDITSLFVRKSVFHAFWRLDEDKDGDEAMLSPESLSPSSQGSQSHSPEGAANSESRERLRRENSNQREEGRRQSSQQTDIVNRLVPNREVIRKNSSRKKGSRRRREQRLLWNVMRHLRSQGSSPQQHLTVHPDTTSQQKSVNQDNHAVQMQVDSEYEFVKSTKMK
;
A
#
# COMPACT_ATOMS: atom_id res chain seq x y z
N MET A 1 21.37 3.90 15.69
CA MET A 1 20.55 3.63 14.47
C MET A 1 21.04 2.50 13.54
N ARG A 2 22.34 2.27 13.26
CA ARG A 2 22.79 1.27 12.24
C ARG A 2 22.78 -0.21 12.67
N GLU A 3 22.56 -0.51 13.95
CA GLU A 3 22.58 -1.88 14.48
C GLU A 3 21.41 -2.73 13.95
N GLY A 4 21.59 -4.04 13.89
CA GLY A 4 20.57 -4.98 13.40
C GLY A 4 20.49 -5.15 11.88
N PHE A 5 21.32 -4.44 11.10
CA PHE A 5 21.32 -4.43 9.62
C PHE A 5 21.65 -5.83 9.01
N GLU A 6 20.65 -6.69 8.85
CA GLU A 6 20.78 -8.01 8.21
C GLU A 6 21.02 -7.86 6.68
N ILE A 7 22.25 -7.93 6.19
CA ILE A 7 22.56 -7.90 4.73
C ILE A 7 21.76 -8.99 3.98
N GLY A 8 21.59 -10.16 4.60
CA GLY A 8 20.78 -11.29 4.09
C GLY A 8 19.26 -11.03 4.00
N THR A 9 18.79 -9.87 4.45
CA THR A 9 17.40 -9.40 4.28
C THR A 9 17.30 -8.25 3.26
N TRP A 10 18.34 -7.42 3.08
CA TRP A 10 18.30 -6.31 2.12
C TRP A 10 18.15 -6.71 0.64
N HIS A 11 18.75 -7.82 0.20
CA HIS A 11 18.51 -8.31 -1.17
C HIS A 11 17.04 -8.75 -1.38
N LYS A 12 16.32 -9.13 -0.30
CA LYS A 12 14.90 -9.49 -0.34
C LYS A 12 14.03 -8.23 -0.37
N ILE A 13 14.44 -7.17 0.34
CA ILE A 13 13.81 -5.84 0.31
C ILE A 13 13.86 -5.26 -1.11
N ILE A 14 15.07 -5.10 -1.67
CA ILE A 14 15.30 -4.55 -3.03
C ILE A 14 14.65 -5.41 -4.13
N GLY A 15 14.55 -6.73 -3.90
CA GLY A 15 13.84 -7.66 -4.78
C GLY A 15 12.31 -7.65 -4.65
N GLY A 16 11.76 -7.08 -3.58
CA GLY A 16 10.32 -7.08 -3.27
C GLY A 16 9.50 -6.20 -4.23
N LYS A 17 10.04 -5.03 -4.62
CA LYS A 17 9.34 -4.02 -5.44
C LYS A 17 8.08 -3.48 -4.74
N CYS A 18 8.34 -3.00 -3.53
CA CYS A 18 7.57 -2.08 -2.70
C CYS A 18 8.56 -1.01 -2.21
N ASP A 19 9.27 -0.43 -3.19
CA ASP A 19 10.44 0.40 -2.94
C ASP A 19 9.98 1.73 -2.28
N GLU A 20 8.76 2.18 -2.63
CA GLU A 20 8.02 3.30 -2.07
C GLU A 20 7.60 3.09 -0.61
N GLU A 21 7.01 1.94 -0.27
CA GLU A 21 6.66 1.61 1.12
C GLU A 21 7.90 1.53 2.03
N VAL A 22 9.01 1.01 1.51
CA VAL A 22 10.28 0.88 2.26
C VAL A 22 10.90 2.25 2.56
N VAL A 23 10.90 3.16 1.58
CA VAL A 23 11.32 4.56 1.79
C VAL A 23 10.42 5.25 2.83
N ARG A 24 9.10 5.07 2.72
CA ARG A 24 8.11 5.64 3.65
C ARG A 24 8.29 5.20 5.11
N TYR A 25 8.80 3.99 5.34
CA TYR A 25 9.19 3.47 6.65
C TYR A 25 10.53 4.06 7.14
N MET A 26 11.51 4.27 6.24
CA MET A 26 12.77 4.97 6.59
C MET A 26 12.52 6.42 7.00
N GLU A 27 11.63 7.11 6.27
CA GLU A 27 11.16 8.47 6.60
C GLU A 27 10.47 8.49 7.97
N PHE A 28 9.52 7.58 8.20
CA PHE A 28 8.86 7.42 9.51
C PHE A 28 9.87 7.15 10.63
N THR A 29 10.96 6.44 10.33
CA THR A 29 12.04 6.22 11.28
C THR A 29 12.78 7.50 11.62
N LEU A 30 13.23 8.27 10.63
CA LEU A 30 13.89 9.55 10.88
C LEU A 30 12.97 10.52 11.63
N GLU A 31 11.71 10.64 11.20
CA GLU A 31 10.70 11.50 11.84
C GLU A 31 10.42 11.12 13.29
N SER A 32 10.26 9.83 13.60
CA SER A 32 9.98 9.38 14.97
C SER A 32 11.12 9.70 15.93
N TRP A 33 12.37 9.49 15.48
CA TRP A 33 13.55 9.79 16.28
C TRP A 33 13.81 11.30 16.40
N VAL A 34 13.55 12.10 15.36
CA VAL A 34 13.59 13.58 15.45
C VAL A 34 12.49 14.10 16.37
N LYS A 35 11.27 13.54 16.33
CA LYS A 35 10.16 13.93 17.21
C LYS A 35 10.45 13.65 18.69
N LEU A 36 11.16 12.55 18.98
CA LEU A 36 11.61 12.20 20.33
C LEU A 36 12.73 13.12 20.82
N MET A 37 13.75 13.35 19.99
CA MET A 37 14.95 14.12 20.36
C MET A 37 14.81 15.64 20.21
N GLY A 38 13.75 16.12 19.56
CA GLY A 38 13.47 17.55 19.33
C GLY A 38 14.10 18.12 18.06
N SER A 39 15.27 17.61 17.61
CA SER A 39 15.96 18.07 16.40
C SER A 39 16.71 16.95 15.68
N LYS A 40 17.29 17.25 14.50
CA LYS A 40 18.15 16.31 13.76
C LYS A 40 19.56 16.25 14.37
N GLU A 41 19.98 17.35 14.96
CA GLU A 41 21.28 17.56 15.59
C GLU A 41 21.37 16.77 16.90
N ALA A 42 20.26 16.73 17.66
CA ALA A 42 20.13 15.93 18.87
C ALA A 42 20.19 14.40 18.62
N LEU A 43 20.03 13.94 17.38
CA LEU A 43 20.27 12.53 17.02
C LEU A 43 21.73 12.11 17.23
N LEU A 44 22.68 13.05 17.32
CA LEU A 44 24.08 12.76 17.63
C LEU A 44 24.27 12.17 19.03
N TYR A 45 23.36 12.46 19.99
CA TYR A 45 23.41 11.90 21.34
C TYR A 45 22.89 10.46 21.43
N VAL A 46 22.04 10.04 20.48
CA VAL A 46 21.45 8.69 20.42
C VAL A 46 22.51 7.67 20.00
N ASP A 47 22.77 6.66 20.83
CA ASP A 47 23.70 5.57 20.52
C ASP A 47 23.04 4.32 19.93
N THR A 48 23.56 3.14 20.26
CA THR A 48 23.03 1.83 19.86
C THR A 48 22.12 1.22 20.92
N GLU A 49 22.44 1.39 22.20
CA GLU A 49 21.66 0.85 23.31
C GLU A 49 20.38 1.66 23.51
N ASP A 50 20.45 2.98 23.33
CA ASP A 50 19.27 3.86 23.22
C ASP A 50 18.26 3.33 22.20
N VAL A 51 18.74 2.87 21.04
CA VAL A 51 17.88 2.31 19.98
C VAL A 51 17.34 0.94 20.36
N LYS A 52 18.08 0.12 21.12
CA LYS A 52 17.58 -1.18 21.60
C LYS A 52 16.43 -1.02 22.59
N GLU A 53 16.55 -0.09 23.53
CA GLU A 53 15.56 0.05 24.62
C GLU A 53 14.31 0.82 24.21
N PHE A 54 14.43 1.78 23.29
CA PHE A 54 13.29 2.58 22.81
C PHE A 54 12.53 1.95 21.64
N GLN A 55 13.17 1.18 20.75
CA GLN A 55 12.43 0.55 19.63
C GLN A 55 11.31 -0.37 20.15
N LEU A 56 10.25 -0.55 19.36
CA LEU A 56 9.09 -1.39 19.72
C LEU A 56 8.28 -0.91 20.94
N ARG A 57 8.54 0.31 21.43
CA ARG A 57 7.78 0.97 22.50
C ARG A 57 6.93 2.11 21.98
N VAL A 58 5.83 2.40 22.67
CA VAL A 58 4.88 3.47 22.32
C VAL A 58 4.49 4.28 23.56
N PRO A 59 5.39 5.14 24.08
CA PRO A 59 5.17 5.85 25.34
C PRO A 59 4.08 6.94 25.29
N GLY A 60 3.46 7.22 24.14
CA GLY A 60 2.23 8.02 24.03
C GLY A 60 0.92 7.21 24.08
N VAL A 61 0.98 5.87 24.22
CA VAL A 61 -0.20 4.99 24.29
C VAL A 61 -0.10 3.95 25.41
N SER A 62 1.11 3.42 25.68
CA SER A 62 1.37 2.45 26.75
C SER A 62 2.02 3.12 27.96
N GLN A 63 1.32 3.12 29.10
CA GLN A 63 1.87 3.57 30.38
C GLN A 63 3.04 2.69 30.86
N VAL A 64 3.04 1.39 30.52
CA VAL A 64 4.14 0.48 30.82
C VAL A 64 5.41 0.89 30.07
N ASP A 65 5.30 1.24 28.78
CA ASP A 65 6.43 1.77 28.01
C ASP A 65 6.87 3.15 28.50
N TYR A 66 5.92 4.05 28.80
CA TYR A 66 6.25 5.39 29.28
C TYR A 66 7.08 5.33 30.57
N ARG A 67 6.64 4.56 31.58
CA ARG A 67 7.34 4.47 32.87
C ARG A 67 8.73 3.89 32.70
N TYR A 68 8.83 2.74 32.02
CA TYR A 68 10.13 2.09 31.77
C TYR A 68 11.14 3.03 31.08
N LEU A 69 10.70 3.78 30.06
CA LEU A 69 11.56 4.72 29.35
C LEU A 69 11.85 5.98 30.17
N ALA A 70 10.92 6.43 31.02
CA ALA A 70 11.15 7.55 31.94
C ALA A 70 12.22 7.18 32.97
N ASP A 71 12.13 6.00 33.60
CA ASP A 71 13.13 5.50 34.55
C ASP A 71 14.55 5.49 33.94
N LEU A 72 14.69 5.07 32.68
CA LEU A 72 15.98 5.09 31.96
C LEU A 72 16.50 6.51 31.64
N VAL A 73 15.61 7.47 31.36
CA VAL A 73 15.97 8.86 31.04
C VAL A 73 16.27 9.68 32.29
N GLU A 74 15.49 9.50 33.36
CA GLU A 74 15.71 10.16 34.66
C GLU A 74 16.95 9.59 35.35
N GLY A 75 17.15 8.26 35.32
CA GLY A 75 18.32 7.58 35.89
C GLY A 75 19.63 7.75 35.11
N GLY A 76 19.67 8.55 34.04
CA GLY A 76 20.89 8.78 33.24
C GLY A 76 21.34 7.61 32.36
N ILE A 77 20.57 6.52 32.29
CA ILE A 77 20.95 5.25 31.64
C ILE A 77 20.83 5.34 30.11
N ALA A 78 19.76 5.99 29.61
CA ALA A 78 19.57 6.32 28.20
C ALA A 78 20.14 7.71 27.85
N PHE A 79 20.45 7.93 26.57
CA PHE A 79 21.01 9.16 26.01
C PHE A 79 22.19 9.68 26.84
N ARG A 80 23.14 8.82 27.20
CA ARG A 80 24.21 9.09 28.18
C ARG A 80 25.09 10.29 27.84
N ARG A 81 25.12 10.67 26.55
CA ARG A 81 25.88 11.81 26.01
C ARG A 81 25.12 13.14 26.08
N LEU A 82 23.83 13.13 26.42
CA LEU A 82 23.02 14.32 26.68
C LEU A 82 23.03 14.61 28.18
N THR A 83 23.94 15.47 28.61
CA THR A 83 24.14 15.86 30.02
C THR A 83 23.23 17.00 30.49
N ASP A 84 22.55 17.70 29.57
CA ASP A 84 21.64 18.79 29.90
C ASP A 84 20.31 18.25 30.47
N THR A 85 20.13 18.42 31.78
CA THR A 85 18.92 18.04 32.51
C THR A 85 17.64 18.64 31.92
N ALA A 86 17.67 19.87 31.39
CA ALA A 86 16.48 20.51 30.83
C ALA A 86 16.02 19.82 29.53
N GLU A 87 16.95 19.48 28.64
CA GLU A 87 16.63 18.68 27.45
C GLU A 87 16.23 17.25 27.80
N ARG A 88 16.81 16.63 28.84
CA ARG A 88 16.35 15.32 29.34
C ARG A 88 14.89 15.39 29.82
N SER A 89 14.50 16.43 30.57
CA SER A 89 13.11 16.64 30.96
C SER A 89 12.19 16.90 29.76
N GLN A 90 12.67 17.58 28.71
CA GLN A 90 11.90 17.73 27.47
C GLN A 90 11.69 16.41 26.73
N ILE A 91 12.65 15.47 26.75
CA ILE A 91 12.47 14.13 26.16
C ILE A 91 11.27 13.41 26.79
N LEU A 92 11.10 13.48 28.11
CA LEU A 92 9.96 12.90 28.82
C LEU A 92 8.61 13.48 28.33
N HIS A 93 8.57 14.79 28.04
CA HIS A 93 7.40 15.43 27.45
C HIS A 93 7.19 15.01 25.98
N ARG A 94 8.27 14.95 25.18
CA ARG A 94 8.23 14.50 23.78
C ARG A 94 7.79 13.03 23.65
N MET A 95 8.17 12.17 24.58
CA MET A 95 7.73 10.76 24.65
C MET A 95 6.22 10.58 24.68
N LYS A 96 5.46 11.42 25.39
CA LYS A 96 3.98 11.35 25.43
C LYS A 96 3.31 11.61 24.08
N ASN A 97 4.04 12.16 23.12
CA ASN A 97 3.57 12.46 21.77
C ASN A 97 3.96 11.36 20.75
N ILE A 98 4.54 10.24 21.21
CA ILE A 98 4.92 9.09 20.39
C ILE A 98 3.74 8.10 20.37
N ASN A 99 2.79 8.36 19.47
CA ASN A 99 1.51 7.64 19.34
C ASN A 99 1.64 6.29 18.59
N TYR A 100 2.85 5.90 18.20
CA TYR A 100 3.15 4.72 17.39
C TYR A 100 4.42 4.02 17.91
N LEU A 101 4.59 2.73 17.61
CA LEU A 101 5.80 1.98 17.96
C LEU A 101 7.03 2.68 17.37
N LEU A 102 8.02 3.00 18.20
CA LEU A 102 9.28 3.56 17.74
C LEU A 102 9.99 2.56 16.80
N PRO A 103 10.19 2.94 15.52
CA PRO A 103 10.80 2.06 14.52
C PRO A 103 12.33 2.12 14.57
N SER A 104 12.96 1.16 13.91
CA SER A 104 14.39 1.14 13.63
C SER A 104 14.68 0.37 12.33
N ILE A 105 15.95 0.31 11.92
CA ILE A 105 16.39 -0.57 10.83
C ILE A 105 16.05 -2.04 11.16
N TYR A 106 16.20 -2.47 12.41
CA TYR A 106 15.84 -3.81 12.85
C TYR A 106 14.33 -4.08 12.67
N THR A 107 13.46 -3.14 13.10
CA THR A 107 12.00 -3.33 13.01
C THR A 107 11.55 -3.41 11.56
N LEU A 108 12.04 -2.51 10.68
CA LEU A 108 11.83 -2.55 9.23
C LEU A 108 12.16 -3.93 8.65
N GLN A 109 13.31 -4.50 9.02
CA GLN A 109 13.75 -5.78 8.49
C GLN A 109 12.96 -6.98 9.02
N LYS A 110 12.33 -6.88 10.20
CA LYS A 110 11.35 -7.89 10.64
C LYS A 110 10.02 -7.67 9.92
N ASP A 111 9.47 -6.45 9.97
CA ASP A 111 8.16 -6.09 9.41
C ASP A 111 8.06 -6.34 7.90
N PHE A 112 9.16 -6.15 7.16
CA PHE A 112 9.25 -6.49 5.74
C PHE A 112 8.88 -7.96 5.46
N LYS A 113 9.13 -8.88 6.41
CA LYS A 113 8.77 -10.31 6.27
C LYS A 113 7.25 -10.53 6.24
N TYR A 114 6.46 -9.58 6.76
CA TYR A 114 5.01 -9.54 6.67
C TYR A 114 4.53 -8.72 5.46
N LEU A 115 5.07 -7.52 5.25
CA LEU A 115 4.78 -6.68 4.06
C LEU A 115 4.94 -7.49 2.78
N ARG A 116 6.04 -8.23 2.63
CA ARG A 116 6.35 -9.00 1.43
C ARG A 116 5.23 -9.98 1.04
N LEU A 117 4.59 -10.64 2.01
CA LEU A 117 3.47 -11.55 1.73
C LEU A 117 2.28 -10.81 1.12
N CYS A 118 2.02 -9.60 1.60
CA CYS A 118 0.98 -8.71 1.08
C CYS A 118 1.36 -8.17 -0.31
N THR A 119 2.61 -7.72 -0.48
CA THR A 119 3.19 -7.22 -1.74
C THR A 119 3.19 -8.29 -2.84
N ASP A 120 3.71 -9.50 -2.58
CA ASP A 120 3.74 -10.60 -3.55
C ASP A 120 2.30 -11.05 -3.92
N THR A 121 1.34 -10.96 -2.99
CA THR A 121 -0.09 -11.17 -3.24
C THR A 121 -0.68 -10.07 -4.14
N MET A 122 -0.41 -8.80 -3.85
CA MET A 122 -0.89 -7.67 -4.66
C MET A 122 -0.34 -7.72 -6.09
N LYS A 123 0.95 -8.03 -6.29
CA LYS A 123 1.56 -8.20 -7.63
C LYS A 123 0.88 -9.33 -8.41
N ARG A 124 0.57 -10.44 -7.73
CA ARG A 124 -0.15 -11.57 -8.31
C ARG A 124 -1.62 -11.25 -8.59
N LEU A 125 -2.29 -10.41 -7.82
CA LEU A 125 -3.64 -9.92 -8.13
C LEU A 125 -3.63 -9.05 -9.40
N LEU A 126 -2.68 -8.12 -9.48
CA LEU A 126 -2.62 -7.12 -10.54
C LEU A 126 -2.19 -7.70 -11.90
N HIS A 127 -1.25 -8.66 -11.94
CA HIS A 127 -0.71 -9.21 -13.20
C HIS A 127 -0.49 -10.75 -13.20
N GLY A 128 -1.06 -11.48 -12.24
CA GLY A 128 -0.93 -12.94 -12.17
C GLY A 128 0.49 -13.40 -11.84
N LYS A 129 0.81 -14.66 -12.17
CA LYS A 129 2.09 -15.31 -11.81
C LYS A 129 3.34 -14.81 -12.56
N ARG A 130 3.28 -13.68 -13.29
CA ARG A 130 4.41 -13.17 -14.09
C ARG A 130 5.33 -12.29 -13.24
N LYS A 131 6.65 -12.55 -13.28
CA LYS A 131 7.63 -11.63 -12.70
C LYS A 131 7.75 -10.37 -13.58
N ILE A 132 7.56 -9.19 -12.98
CA ILE A 132 7.73 -7.88 -13.60
C ILE A 132 8.71 -7.06 -12.73
N PRO A 133 9.65 -6.31 -13.32
CA PRO A 133 10.56 -5.41 -12.59
C PRO A 133 9.92 -4.05 -12.27
N LEU A 134 8.63 -4.03 -11.90
CA LEU A 134 7.87 -2.84 -11.50
C LEU A 134 7.40 -2.99 -10.05
N THR A 135 7.17 -1.86 -9.39
CA THR A 135 6.68 -1.77 -8.02
C THR A 135 5.17 -2.00 -7.92
N VAL A 136 4.69 -2.32 -6.71
CA VAL A 136 3.26 -2.49 -6.47
C VAL A 136 2.48 -1.21 -6.74
N GLN A 137 2.94 -0.06 -6.26
CA GLN A 137 2.20 1.20 -6.44
C GLN A 137 2.04 1.54 -7.92
N VAL A 138 3.11 1.36 -8.70
CA VAL A 138 3.08 1.46 -10.17
C VAL A 138 2.07 0.51 -10.82
N LEU A 139 2.09 -0.77 -10.46
CA LEU A 139 1.17 -1.76 -11.04
C LEU A 139 -0.28 -1.54 -10.60
N ALA A 140 -0.49 -1.01 -9.40
CA ALA A 140 -1.80 -0.65 -8.88
C ALA A 140 -2.35 0.60 -9.57
N TYR A 141 -1.51 1.58 -9.86
CA TYR A 141 -1.89 2.83 -10.53
C TYR A 141 -2.22 2.59 -12.02
N ASP A 142 -1.45 1.77 -12.73
CA ASP A 142 -1.76 1.32 -14.11
C ASP A 142 -3.09 0.53 -14.19
N ALA A 143 -3.47 -0.15 -13.11
CA ALA A 143 -4.74 -0.85 -12.97
C ALA A 143 -5.87 0.03 -12.38
N PHE A 144 -5.59 1.24 -11.88
CA PHE A 144 -6.58 2.11 -11.27
C PHE A 144 -7.32 2.91 -12.34
N SER A 145 -8.65 2.91 -12.28
CA SER A 145 -9.48 3.69 -13.22
C SER A 145 -10.11 4.89 -12.49
N PRO A 146 -9.43 6.06 -12.45
CA PRO A 146 -10.00 7.30 -11.96
C PRO A 146 -10.97 7.85 -13.00
N LYS A 147 -12.17 7.26 -13.07
CA LYS A 147 -13.28 7.84 -13.85
C LYS A 147 -13.78 9.07 -13.11
N ASP A 148 -13.59 10.23 -13.75
CA ASP A 148 -14.35 11.46 -13.51
C ASP A 148 -14.23 12.06 -12.09
N LEU A 149 -13.00 12.16 -11.57
CA LEU A 149 -12.74 12.65 -10.20
C LEU A 149 -11.60 13.67 -10.10
N ILE A 150 -11.80 14.67 -9.23
CA ILE A 150 -10.96 15.87 -9.08
C ILE A 150 -9.65 15.57 -8.32
N GLU A 151 -9.67 14.64 -7.35
CA GLU A 151 -8.49 14.20 -6.59
C GLU A 151 -8.19 12.70 -6.79
N PRO A 152 -7.61 12.30 -7.94
CA PRO A 152 -7.35 10.89 -8.23
C PRO A 152 -6.26 10.28 -7.34
N GLU A 153 -5.26 11.06 -6.90
CA GLU A 153 -4.11 10.53 -6.13
C GLU A 153 -4.46 10.20 -4.68
N ASN A 154 -5.10 11.13 -3.95
CA ASN A 154 -5.55 10.90 -2.56
C ASN A 154 -6.45 9.66 -2.48
N LEU A 155 -7.43 9.58 -3.39
CA LEU A 155 -8.36 8.46 -3.48
C LEU A 155 -7.68 7.15 -3.93
N PHE A 156 -6.67 7.20 -4.81
CA PHE A 156 -5.86 6.04 -5.15
C PHE A 156 -5.15 5.48 -3.92
N PHE A 157 -4.46 6.31 -3.14
CA PHE A 157 -3.75 5.87 -1.94
C PHE A 157 -4.73 5.34 -0.87
N GLU A 158 -5.85 6.02 -0.65
CA GLU A 158 -6.91 5.61 0.28
C GLU A 158 -7.47 4.22 -0.08
N ARG A 159 -7.75 3.97 -1.37
CA ARG A 159 -8.23 2.68 -1.88
C ARG A 159 -7.14 1.60 -1.91
N LEU A 160 -5.88 1.96 -2.15
CA LEU A 160 -4.72 1.06 -2.06
C LEU A 160 -4.50 0.60 -0.61
N LYS A 161 -4.59 1.52 0.38
CA LYS A 161 -4.59 1.21 1.82
C LYS A 161 -5.72 0.22 2.15
N ARG A 162 -6.96 0.47 1.68
CA ARG A 162 -8.11 -0.47 1.85
C ARG A 162 -7.85 -1.85 1.25
N LEU A 163 -7.19 -1.95 0.10
CA LEU A 163 -6.93 -3.24 -0.58
C LEU A 163 -5.79 -4.02 0.10
N TYR A 164 -4.74 -3.35 0.59
CA TYR A 164 -3.70 -3.97 1.41
C TYR A 164 -4.26 -4.53 2.73
N LEU A 165 -5.10 -3.77 3.44
CA LEU A 165 -5.77 -4.27 4.65
C LEU A 165 -6.64 -5.49 4.36
N TYR A 166 -7.37 -5.52 3.23
CA TYR A 166 -8.15 -6.69 2.83
C TYR A 166 -7.28 -7.92 2.53
N ILE A 167 -6.09 -7.73 1.94
CA ILE A 167 -5.10 -8.82 1.79
C ILE A 167 -4.56 -9.29 3.15
N MET A 168 -4.43 -8.40 4.14
CA MET A 168 -4.02 -8.77 5.51
C MET A 168 -5.09 -9.57 6.28
N GLN A 169 -6.39 -9.35 6.00
CA GLN A 169 -7.50 -10.11 6.61
C GLN A 169 -7.44 -11.61 6.27
N ASP A 170 -7.20 -11.91 4.98
CA ASP A 170 -7.20 -13.26 4.40
C ASP A 170 -5.78 -13.75 4.06
N LEU A 171 -4.75 -13.22 4.73
CA LEU A 171 -3.36 -13.37 4.30
C LEU A 171 -2.95 -14.84 4.19
N VAL A 172 -3.35 -15.68 5.14
CA VAL A 172 -3.07 -17.12 5.13
C VAL A 172 -3.79 -17.80 3.97
N GLU A 173 -5.10 -17.59 3.83
CA GLU A 173 -5.94 -18.20 2.80
C GLU A 173 -5.52 -17.82 1.37
N LEU A 174 -4.97 -16.61 1.19
CA LEU A 174 -4.40 -16.12 -0.07
C LEU A 174 -3.00 -16.69 -0.35
N THR A 175 -2.12 -16.70 0.66
CA THR A 175 -0.68 -16.97 0.49
C THR A 175 -0.27 -18.41 0.75
N GLY A 176 -1.04 -19.19 1.51
CA GLY A 176 -0.65 -20.51 2.03
C GLY A 176 0.43 -20.47 3.12
N GLU A 177 0.89 -19.29 3.54
CA GLU A 177 2.02 -19.09 4.46
C GLU A 177 1.50 -18.89 5.89
N TRP A 178 1.46 -19.96 6.69
CA TRP A 178 0.94 -19.94 8.07
C TRP A 178 1.69 -18.91 8.95
N PRO A 179 1.04 -18.26 9.95
CA PRO A 179 1.69 -17.30 10.86
C PRO A 179 2.82 -17.92 11.69
N LEU A 180 3.45 -17.15 12.58
CA LEU A 180 4.29 -17.75 13.63
C LEU A 180 3.40 -18.59 14.55
N LEU A 181 3.92 -19.69 15.08
CA LEU A 181 3.17 -20.57 15.98
C LEU A 181 3.20 -20.03 17.41
N GLU A 182 2.09 -20.15 18.15
CA GLU A 182 2.09 -19.97 19.60
C GLU A 182 2.82 -21.14 20.29
N ASP A 183 3.23 -20.96 21.55
CA ASP A 183 4.00 -21.97 22.27
C ASP A 183 3.20 -23.28 22.45
N GLY A 184 3.77 -24.38 21.94
CA GLY A 184 3.14 -25.71 21.95
C GLY A 184 2.24 -26.03 20.76
N GLU A 185 1.96 -25.07 19.87
CA GLU A 185 1.27 -25.36 18.61
C GLU A 185 2.13 -26.21 17.65
N LYS A 186 1.45 -26.95 16.78
CA LYS A 186 2.05 -27.68 15.65
C LYS A 186 1.73 -26.96 14.34
N PRO A 187 2.64 -26.94 13.36
CA PRO A 187 2.34 -26.41 12.03
C PRO A 187 1.22 -27.23 11.37
N PRO A 188 0.34 -26.61 10.56
CA PRO A 188 -0.66 -27.36 9.80
C PRO A 188 0.00 -28.28 8.77
N GLU A 189 -0.55 -29.49 8.62
CA GLU A 189 0.00 -30.54 7.74
C GLU A 189 0.01 -30.15 6.24
N ALA A 190 -0.82 -29.18 5.84
CA ALA A 190 -0.92 -28.71 4.46
C ALA A 190 -1.07 -27.18 4.38
N SER A 191 -0.52 -26.58 3.31
CA SER A 191 -0.67 -25.15 3.01
C SER A 191 -2.12 -24.83 2.63
N PHE A 192 -2.90 -24.28 3.56
CA PHE A 192 -4.29 -23.89 3.30
C PHE A 192 -4.36 -22.71 2.32
N ARG A 193 -4.79 -22.99 1.09
CA ARG A 193 -5.05 -21.98 0.05
C ARG A 193 -6.48 -22.11 -0.42
N ASN A 194 -7.29 -21.08 -0.24
CA ASN A 194 -8.68 -21.10 -0.66
C ASN A 194 -8.87 -20.22 -1.91
N PRO A 195 -9.31 -20.80 -3.06
CA PRO A 195 -9.61 -20.03 -4.27
C PRO A 195 -10.69 -18.95 -4.06
N MET A 196 -11.62 -19.15 -3.13
CA MET A 196 -12.69 -18.19 -2.84
C MET A 196 -12.15 -16.85 -2.34
N ASN A 197 -11.11 -16.84 -1.51
CA ASN A 197 -10.49 -15.59 -1.05
C ASN A 197 -9.82 -14.83 -2.21
N TRP A 198 -9.25 -15.52 -3.20
CA TRP A 198 -8.75 -14.89 -4.43
C TRP A 198 -9.87 -14.31 -5.32
N HIS A 199 -11.02 -14.97 -5.40
CA HIS A 199 -12.20 -14.45 -6.10
C HIS A 199 -12.77 -13.21 -5.38
N ARG A 200 -12.95 -13.28 -4.06
CA ARG A 200 -13.41 -12.15 -3.21
C ARG A 200 -12.46 -10.96 -3.25
N LEU A 201 -11.14 -11.20 -3.22
CA LEU A 201 -10.11 -10.17 -3.39
C LEU A 201 -10.23 -9.46 -4.75
N ALA A 202 -10.46 -10.20 -5.84
CA ALA A 202 -10.68 -9.61 -7.15
C ALA A 202 -11.99 -8.82 -7.23
N GLN A 203 -13.10 -9.31 -6.67
CA GLN A 203 -14.33 -8.54 -6.54
C GLN A 203 -14.11 -7.23 -5.73
N LYS A 204 -13.37 -7.30 -4.61
CA LYS A 204 -13.03 -6.16 -3.76
C LYS A 204 -12.20 -5.13 -4.53
N ALA A 205 -11.21 -5.58 -5.29
CA ALA A 205 -10.39 -4.72 -6.14
C ALA A 205 -11.23 -3.96 -7.18
N ARG A 206 -12.16 -4.65 -7.88
CA ARG A 206 -13.08 -4.01 -8.84
C ARG A 206 -14.01 -3.00 -8.18
N ARG A 207 -14.56 -3.30 -6.99
CA ARG A 207 -15.37 -2.35 -6.19
C ARG A 207 -14.56 -1.12 -5.74
N LEU A 208 -13.24 -1.24 -5.64
CA LEU A 208 -12.31 -0.13 -5.37
C LEU A 208 -11.79 0.53 -6.67
N GLY A 209 -12.25 0.14 -7.86
CA GLY A 209 -11.83 0.74 -9.14
C GLY A 209 -10.48 0.26 -9.67
N PHE A 210 -9.92 -0.84 -9.14
CA PHE A 210 -8.77 -1.53 -9.71
C PHE A 210 -9.25 -2.61 -10.70
N GLU A 211 -8.73 -2.60 -11.93
CA GLU A 211 -9.31 -3.34 -13.06
C GLU A 211 -8.20 -3.78 -14.04
N SER A 212 -7.88 -5.08 -14.06
CA SER A 212 -6.77 -5.67 -14.85
C SER A 212 -7.16 -7.02 -15.47
N ASP A 213 -6.37 -7.53 -16.42
CA ASP A 213 -6.65 -8.81 -17.09
C ASP A 213 -6.76 -9.99 -16.09
N GLU A 214 -5.94 -9.99 -15.03
CA GLU A 214 -6.00 -11.02 -13.98
C GLU A 214 -7.13 -10.76 -12.99
N ILE A 215 -7.42 -9.49 -12.64
CA ILE A 215 -8.56 -9.12 -11.80
C ILE A 215 -9.88 -9.55 -12.47
N ARG A 216 -10.05 -9.31 -13.78
CA ARG A 216 -11.21 -9.81 -14.56
C ARG A 216 -11.32 -11.32 -14.48
N ARG A 217 -10.23 -12.01 -14.80
CA ARG A 217 -10.19 -13.48 -14.79
C ARG A 217 -10.57 -14.06 -13.43
N LEU A 218 -10.05 -13.50 -12.33
CA LEU A 218 -10.36 -13.94 -10.97
C LEU A 218 -11.79 -13.57 -10.54
N ALA A 219 -12.30 -12.41 -10.94
CA ALA A 219 -13.63 -11.94 -10.55
C ALA A 219 -14.78 -12.59 -11.33
N VAL A 220 -14.52 -13.12 -12.54
CA VAL A 220 -15.49 -13.93 -13.31
C VAL A 220 -15.50 -15.38 -12.82
N THR A 221 -14.33 -15.97 -12.57
CA THR A 221 -14.21 -17.39 -12.17
C THR A 221 -14.66 -17.60 -10.72
N ASN A 222 -15.93 -17.91 -10.50
CA ASN A 222 -16.47 -18.30 -9.19
C ASN A 222 -15.98 -19.71 -8.78
N PRO A 223 -15.35 -19.89 -7.60
CA PRO A 223 -14.93 -21.22 -7.13
C PRO A 223 -16.08 -22.11 -6.65
N ASP A 224 -17.14 -21.54 -6.09
CA ASP A 224 -18.27 -22.30 -5.57
C ASP A 224 -19.04 -22.99 -6.70
N GLU A 225 -19.14 -22.29 -7.84
CA GLU A 225 -19.70 -22.79 -9.10
C GLU A 225 -18.87 -23.95 -9.69
N GLN A 226 -17.53 -23.88 -9.61
CA GLN A 226 -16.66 -25.01 -9.98
C GLN A 226 -16.83 -26.22 -9.06
N VAL A 227 -17.04 -26.01 -7.76
CA VAL A 227 -17.32 -27.09 -6.80
C VAL A 227 -18.68 -27.72 -7.10
N ALA A 228 -19.71 -26.91 -7.35
CA ALA A 228 -21.03 -27.37 -7.77
C ALA A 228 -20.98 -28.16 -9.09
N PHE A 229 -20.25 -27.66 -10.09
CA PHE A 229 -20.10 -28.31 -11.40
C PHE A 229 -19.33 -29.62 -11.30
N LYS A 230 -18.24 -29.66 -10.53
CA LYS A 230 -17.53 -30.93 -10.29
C LYS A 230 -18.42 -31.93 -9.56
N ALA A 231 -19.15 -31.50 -8.53
CA ALA A 231 -20.07 -32.38 -7.80
C ALA A 231 -21.19 -32.93 -8.70
N LEU A 232 -21.72 -32.11 -9.61
CA LEU A 232 -22.69 -32.54 -10.62
C LEU A 232 -22.07 -33.59 -11.57
N GLN A 233 -20.86 -33.35 -12.09
CA GLN A 233 -20.16 -34.32 -12.97
C GLN A 233 -19.78 -35.62 -12.26
N ASP A 234 -19.32 -35.55 -11.00
CA ASP A 234 -18.98 -36.72 -10.19
C ASP A 234 -20.23 -37.59 -9.91
N ALA A 235 -21.38 -36.96 -9.66
CA ALA A 235 -22.64 -37.65 -9.36
C ALA A 235 -23.44 -38.05 -10.61
N ARG A 236 -23.25 -37.35 -11.73
CA ARG A 236 -23.92 -37.58 -13.03
C ARG A 236 -22.89 -37.43 -14.17
N PRO A 237 -22.08 -38.48 -14.43
CA PRO A 237 -21.09 -38.44 -15.50
C PRO A 237 -21.73 -38.25 -16.88
N SER A 238 -21.15 -37.38 -17.70
CA SER A 238 -21.62 -37.07 -19.06
C SER A 238 -21.50 -38.23 -20.06
N SER A 239 -20.98 -39.38 -19.63
CA SER A 239 -21.05 -40.65 -20.38
C SER A 239 -22.40 -41.36 -20.26
N TRP A 240 -23.22 -41.01 -19.27
CA TRP A 240 -24.48 -41.69 -18.93
C TRP A 240 -25.67 -40.74 -18.75
N TYR A 241 -25.42 -39.43 -18.63
CA TYR A 241 -26.43 -38.40 -18.40
C TYR A 241 -26.16 -37.20 -19.31
N GLU A 242 -27.24 -36.63 -19.86
CA GLU A 242 -27.22 -35.43 -20.71
C GLU A 242 -28.07 -34.35 -20.02
N TYR A 243 -27.69 -33.09 -20.21
CA TYR A 243 -28.35 -31.89 -19.70
C TYR A 243 -28.14 -30.77 -20.73
N ASP A 244 -29.15 -29.96 -20.99
CA ASP A 244 -28.98 -28.77 -21.83
C ASP A 244 -28.10 -27.72 -21.11
N GLU A 245 -27.34 -26.91 -21.85
CA GLU A 245 -26.43 -25.90 -21.25
C GLU A 245 -27.18 -24.94 -20.31
N SER A 246 -28.44 -24.61 -20.61
CA SER A 246 -29.29 -23.78 -19.74
C SER A 246 -29.77 -24.52 -18.48
N GLU A 247 -29.97 -25.83 -18.51
CA GLU A 247 -30.33 -26.63 -17.33
C GLU A 247 -29.14 -26.74 -16.38
N VAL A 248 -27.94 -26.98 -16.92
CA VAL A 248 -26.70 -26.96 -16.14
C VAL A 248 -26.56 -25.62 -15.41
N GLN A 249 -26.79 -24.49 -16.09
CA GLN A 249 -26.68 -23.17 -15.46
C GLN A 249 -27.74 -22.89 -14.39
N ASP A 250 -28.98 -23.37 -14.52
CA ASP A 250 -29.99 -23.32 -13.43
C ASP A 250 -29.56 -24.17 -12.23
N ILE A 251 -29.16 -25.42 -12.47
CA ILE A 251 -28.72 -26.36 -11.42
C ILE A 251 -27.52 -25.78 -10.65
N LEU A 252 -26.52 -25.24 -11.34
CA LEU A 252 -25.37 -24.58 -10.72
C LEU A 252 -25.79 -23.36 -9.90
N SER A 253 -26.63 -22.49 -10.47
CA SER A 253 -27.13 -21.29 -9.79
C SER A 253 -27.87 -21.63 -8.49
N ARG A 254 -28.66 -22.70 -8.49
CA ARG A 254 -29.40 -23.19 -7.31
C ARG A 254 -28.49 -23.82 -6.27
N ILE A 255 -27.49 -24.61 -6.66
CA ILE A 255 -26.50 -25.18 -5.72
C ILE A 255 -25.68 -24.05 -5.06
N VAL A 256 -25.20 -23.09 -5.85
CA VAL A 256 -24.47 -21.92 -5.34
C VAL A 256 -25.37 -21.06 -4.45
N HIS A 257 -26.66 -20.88 -4.77
CA HIS A 257 -27.62 -20.21 -3.89
C HIS A 257 -27.72 -20.91 -2.53
N GLU A 258 -27.83 -22.24 -2.49
CA GLU A 258 -27.85 -22.98 -1.23
C GLU A 258 -26.57 -22.79 -0.39
N PHE A 259 -25.39 -22.68 -1.03
CA PHE A 259 -24.17 -22.34 -0.30
C PHE A 259 -24.23 -20.94 0.34
N THR A 260 -24.92 -19.96 -0.26
CA THR A 260 -25.06 -18.61 0.34
C THR A 260 -25.88 -18.58 1.64
N ARG A 261 -26.67 -19.63 1.91
CA ARG A 261 -27.46 -19.77 3.15
C ARG A 261 -26.60 -20.18 4.36
N ALA A 262 -25.36 -20.59 4.13
CA ALA A 262 -24.40 -20.89 5.19
C ALA A 262 -24.03 -19.61 5.98
N ARG A 263 -24.41 -19.57 7.26
CA ARG A 263 -24.00 -18.48 8.15
C ARG A 263 -22.56 -18.69 8.59
N ALA A 264 -21.78 -17.61 8.64
CA ALA A 264 -20.50 -17.62 9.34
C ALA A 264 -20.73 -18.04 10.81
N ARG A 265 -19.83 -18.87 11.36
CA ARG A 265 -19.80 -19.08 12.80
C ARG A 265 -19.42 -17.74 13.43
N VAL A 266 -20.28 -17.21 14.29
CA VAL A 266 -19.89 -16.13 15.20
C VAL A 266 -18.81 -16.73 16.10
N SER A 267 -17.59 -16.21 16.01
CA SER A 267 -16.60 -16.49 17.05
C SER A 267 -16.99 -15.63 18.25
N ASP A 268 -17.02 -16.21 19.44
CA ASP A 268 -17.38 -15.53 20.70
C ASP A 268 -16.23 -14.65 21.21
N GLU A 269 -15.40 -14.18 20.28
CA GLU A 269 -14.21 -13.38 20.50
C GLU A 269 -14.62 -11.92 20.66
N SER A 270 -14.55 -11.44 21.91
CA SER A 270 -14.64 -10.03 22.30
C SER A 270 -13.93 -9.12 21.30
N GLU A 271 -14.57 -8.03 20.87
CA GLU A 271 -14.06 -7.12 19.84
C GLU A 271 -12.59 -6.76 20.12
N SER A 272 -11.68 -7.25 19.26
CA SER A 272 -10.25 -7.05 19.50
C SER A 272 -9.94 -5.54 19.58
N THR A 273 -9.46 -5.10 20.75
CA THR A 273 -9.17 -3.70 21.07
C THR A 273 -7.74 -3.33 20.65
N PHE A 274 -7.42 -2.04 20.58
CA PHE A 274 -6.04 -1.57 20.40
C PHE A 274 -5.23 -1.56 21.72
N THR A 275 -5.90 -1.40 22.85
CA THR A 275 -5.28 -1.26 24.18
C THR A 275 -5.93 -2.18 25.20
N THR A 276 -5.23 -2.42 26.30
CA THR A 276 -5.65 -3.33 27.37
C THR A 276 -5.23 -2.82 28.76
N ILE A 277 -6.03 -3.17 29.77
CA ILE A 277 -5.69 -3.00 31.20
C ILE A 277 -4.99 -4.24 31.79
N GLY A 278 -4.90 -5.33 31.02
CA GLY A 278 -4.21 -6.57 31.39
C GLY A 278 -2.73 -6.54 30.98
N ALA A 279 -2.20 -7.72 30.62
CA ALA A 279 -0.92 -7.80 29.91
C ALA A 279 -1.12 -7.43 28.43
N GLY A 280 -0.26 -6.57 27.88
CA GLY A 280 -0.21 -6.25 26.46
C GLY A 280 0.66 -7.22 25.66
N GLU A 281 0.85 -6.93 24.37
CA GLU A 281 1.68 -7.74 23.48
C GLU A 281 3.16 -7.63 23.90
N PRO A 282 3.88 -8.73 24.20
CA PRO A 282 5.28 -8.69 24.63
C PRO A 282 6.19 -8.01 23.59
N ILE A 283 7.18 -7.23 24.07
CA ILE A 283 8.10 -6.43 23.23
C ILE A 283 8.66 -7.23 22.04
N THR A 284 9.10 -8.47 22.27
CA THR A 284 9.65 -9.38 21.24
C THR A 284 8.69 -9.71 20.10
N ARG A 285 7.37 -9.58 20.31
CA ARG A 285 6.29 -9.89 19.36
C ARG A 285 5.74 -8.64 18.65
N ARG A 286 6.22 -7.45 19.02
CA ARG A 286 5.75 -6.15 18.47
C ARG A 286 6.28 -5.79 17.08
N CYS A 287 6.91 -6.73 16.35
CA CYS A 287 7.28 -6.55 14.95
C CYS A 287 7.29 -7.88 14.19
N GLY A 288 7.44 -7.82 12.88
CA GLY A 288 7.53 -8.98 12.00
C GLY A 288 6.17 -9.60 11.68
N ARG A 289 6.16 -10.92 11.49
CA ARG A 289 4.94 -11.69 11.23
C ARG A 289 4.13 -11.82 12.52
N GLN A 290 2.80 -11.80 12.40
CA GLN A 290 1.93 -12.14 13.54
C GLN A 290 2.15 -13.60 13.96
N TYR A 291 1.84 -13.87 15.23
CA TYR A 291 1.57 -15.21 15.72
C TYR A 291 0.13 -15.63 15.36
N SER A 292 -0.14 -16.93 15.34
CA SER A 292 -1.42 -17.56 14.97
C SER A 292 -2.59 -17.09 15.84
N GLY A 293 -2.44 -17.13 17.16
CA GLY A 293 -3.45 -16.64 18.10
C GLY A 293 -3.79 -15.15 17.88
N ALA A 294 -2.76 -14.33 17.65
CA ALA A 294 -2.95 -12.92 17.27
C ALA A 294 -3.58 -12.75 15.87
N TYR A 295 -3.22 -13.57 14.87
CA TYR A 295 -3.82 -13.50 13.54
C TYR A 295 -5.31 -13.82 13.56
N ILE A 296 -5.72 -14.90 14.23
CA ILE A 296 -7.13 -15.33 14.32
C ILE A 296 -8.00 -14.22 14.94
N ARG A 297 -7.57 -13.68 16.08
CA ARG A 297 -8.25 -12.65 16.86
C ARG A 297 -8.30 -11.26 16.21
N ASP A 298 -7.22 -10.85 15.57
CA ASP A 298 -7.07 -9.46 15.13
C ASP A 298 -7.56 -9.23 13.70
N ARG A 299 -7.54 -10.26 12.83
CA ARG A 299 -7.69 -10.05 11.37
C ARG A 299 -9.02 -9.43 10.97
N TRP A 300 -10.12 -9.82 11.61
CA TRP A 300 -11.44 -9.27 11.32
C TRP A 300 -11.57 -7.78 11.70
N SER A 301 -10.70 -7.29 12.59
CA SER A 301 -10.63 -5.89 13.01
C SER A 301 -9.81 -4.97 12.08
N PHE A 302 -9.19 -5.50 11.02
CA PHE A 302 -8.40 -4.71 10.07
C PHE A 302 -9.29 -3.84 9.16
N ASN A 303 -9.58 -2.61 9.61
CA ASN A 303 -10.42 -1.65 8.90
C ASN A 303 -9.72 -0.29 8.85
N LEU A 304 -9.67 0.36 7.67
CA LEU A 304 -8.94 1.62 7.49
C LEU A 304 -9.44 2.74 8.41
N ALA A 305 -10.77 2.92 8.54
CA ALA A 305 -11.33 3.93 9.42
C ALA A 305 -11.06 3.61 10.90
N ARG A 306 -11.06 2.32 11.30
CA ARG A 306 -10.68 1.92 12.66
C ARG A 306 -9.19 2.16 12.92
N PHE A 307 -8.33 2.00 11.91
CA PHE A 307 -6.89 2.25 12.00
C PHE A 307 -6.56 3.76 12.03
N SER A 308 -7.23 4.59 11.22
CA SER A 308 -7.05 6.05 11.20
C SER A 308 -7.48 6.75 12.49
N ARG A 309 -8.46 6.22 13.23
CA ARG A 309 -8.81 6.78 14.54
C ARG A 309 -7.61 6.77 15.47
N ARG A 310 -7.37 7.90 16.14
CA ARG A 310 -6.39 8.03 17.23
C ARG A 310 -6.64 6.97 18.30
N THR A 311 -5.56 6.43 18.87
CA THR A 311 -5.66 5.44 19.94
C THR A 311 -5.47 6.13 21.30
N PRO A 312 -6.40 5.98 22.26
CA PRO A 312 -6.26 6.58 23.59
C PRO A 312 -5.21 5.84 24.44
N GLU A 313 -4.62 6.56 25.39
CA GLU A 313 -3.67 6.01 26.36
C GLU A 313 -4.32 4.90 27.21
N SER A 314 -3.54 3.88 27.58
CA SER A 314 -3.94 2.82 28.49
C SER A 314 -2.72 2.19 29.18
N ARG A 315 -2.94 1.13 29.96
CA ARG A 315 -1.85 0.41 30.63
C ARG A 315 -0.83 -0.12 29.61
N ASP A 316 -1.30 -0.86 28.60
CA ASP A 316 -0.46 -1.34 27.49
C ASP A 316 -1.25 -1.59 26.19
N ILE A 317 -0.53 -1.89 25.11
CA ILE A 317 -1.07 -2.12 23.76
C ILE A 317 -1.29 -3.60 23.42
N THR A 318 -2.18 -3.87 22.46
CA THR A 318 -2.46 -5.21 21.94
C THR A 318 -1.72 -5.51 20.63
N SER A 319 -1.76 -6.78 20.20
CA SER A 319 -1.31 -7.21 18.87
C SER A 319 -2.03 -6.49 17.71
N LEU A 320 -3.30 -6.11 17.89
CA LEU A 320 -4.03 -5.33 16.89
C LEU A 320 -3.43 -3.91 16.73
N PHE A 321 -3.02 -3.27 17.84
CA PHE A 321 -2.32 -2.00 17.76
C PHE A 321 -0.92 -2.15 17.15
N VAL A 322 -0.20 -3.23 17.46
CA VAL A 322 1.05 -3.56 16.74
C VAL A 322 0.78 -3.59 15.22
N ARG A 323 -0.32 -4.19 14.76
CA ARG A 323 -0.69 -4.17 13.34
C ARG A 323 -1.08 -2.80 12.81
N LYS A 324 -1.81 -1.96 13.57
CA LYS A 324 -2.03 -0.54 13.22
C LYS A 324 -0.70 0.18 13.02
N SER A 325 0.25 -0.02 13.92
CA SER A 325 1.54 0.69 13.89
C SER A 325 2.47 0.24 12.76
N VAL A 326 2.56 -1.07 12.50
CA VAL A 326 3.32 -1.59 11.35
C VAL A 326 2.69 -1.13 10.02
N PHE A 327 1.36 -1.01 9.96
CA PHE A 327 0.66 -0.45 8.80
C PHE A 327 0.92 1.05 8.63
N HIS A 328 0.89 1.84 9.72
CA HIS A 328 1.28 3.25 9.68
C HIS A 328 2.68 3.43 9.11
N ALA A 329 3.66 2.65 9.59
CA ALA A 329 5.05 2.81 9.17
C ALA A 329 5.25 2.63 7.65
N PHE A 330 4.55 1.70 7.00
CA PHE A 330 4.69 1.47 5.55
C PHE A 330 3.83 2.38 4.66
N TRP A 331 2.63 2.79 5.09
CA TRP A 331 1.69 3.53 4.21
C TRP A 331 1.35 4.96 4.68
N ARG A 332 1.67 5.27 5.94
CA ARG A 332 1.10 6.35 6.77
C ARG A 332 -0.41 6.24 6.93
N LEU A 333 -0.87 6.36 8.17
CA LEU A 333 -2.28 6.59 8.46
C LEU A 333 -2.47 8.08 8.63
N ASP A 334 -3.42 8.61 7.87
CA ASP A 334 -3.93 9.96 8.03
C ASP A 334 -4.87 9.86 9.23
N GLU A 335 -4.39 10.27 10.42
CA GLU A 335 -5.19 10.19 11.64
C GLU A 335 -6.25 11.29 11.64
N ASP A 336 -7.45 10.95 12.10
CA ASP A 336 -8.51 11.93 12.32
C ASP A 336 -7.98 13.01 13.26
N LYS A 337 -8.01 14.28 12.83
CA LYS A 337 -7.85 15.39 13.77
C LYS A 337 -9.08 15.41 14.65
N ASP A 338 -8.92 15.05 15.92
CA ASP A 338 -9.93 15.34 16.95
C ASP A 338 -10.32 16.82 16.85
N GLY A 339 -11.61 17.11 16.98
CA GLY A 339 -12.16 18.41 16.65
C GLY A 339 -11.75 19.52 17.63
N ASP A 340 -10.63 20.18 17.35
CA ASP A 340 -10.38 21.58 17.72
C ASP A 340 -11.33 22.51 16.92
N GLU A 341 -12.64 22.23 16.92
CA GLU A 341 -13.65 23.23 16.58
C GLU A 341 -13.63 24.30 17.67
N ALA A 342 -12.96 25.40 17.39
CA ALA A 342 -13.13 26.63 18.17
C ALA A 342 -14.63 26.96 18.21
N MET A 343 -15.20 27.08 19.42
CA MET A 343 -16.64 27.25 19.59
C MET A 343 -17.16 28.50 18.85
N LEU A 344 -17.86 28.26 17.75
CA LEU A 344 -18.68 29.26 17.07
C LEU A 344 -20.12 29.13 17.55
N SER A 345 -20.57 30.13 18.33
CA SER A 345 -21.94 30.24 18.79
C SER A 345 -22.92 30.42 17.62
N PRO A 346 -24.18 29.96 17.74
CA PRO A 346 -25.03 29.71 16.57
C PRO A 346 -25.92 30.90 16.17
N GLU A 347 -25.87 31.28 14.89
CA GLU A 347 -26.93 31.99 14.14
C GLU A 347 -26.61 31.83 12.62
N SER A 348 -27.56 31.71 11.69
CA SER A 348 -29.03 31.64 11.81
C SER A 348 -29.61 30.76 10.68
N LEU A 349 -30.81 30.21 10.89
CA LEU A 349 -31.54 29.40 9.90
C LEU A 349 -32.46 30.29 9.03
N SER A 350 -32.47 30.09 7.71
CA SER A 350 -33.69 30.19 6.88
C SER A 350 -33.52 29.54 5.49
N PRO A 351 -34.60 29.09 4.81
CA PRO A 351 -34.47 27.95 3.92
C PRO A 351 -35.11 28.10 2.51
N SER A 352 -34.82 27.07 1.70
CA SER A 352 -35.71 26.50 0.67
C SER A 352 -35.99 27.25 -0.65
N SER A 353 -35.97 26.48 -1.73
CA SER A 353 -36.83 26.67 -2.92
C SER A 353 -36.93 25.32 -3.64
N GLN A 354 -38.13 24.75 -3.72
CA GLN A 354 -38.42 23.53 -4.49
C GLN A 354 -39.22 23.86 -5.76
N GLY A 355 -38.95 23.12 -6.83
CA GLY A 355 -39.75 23.02 -8.06
C GLY A 355 -39.07 21.97 -8.94
N SER A 356 -39.68 20.86 -9.38
CA SER A 356 -41.05 20.60 -9.88
C SER A 356 -41.35 21.38 -11.18
N GLN A 357 -41.79 20.75 -12.27
CA GLN A 357 -41.96 19.31 -12.55
C GLN A 357 -41.98 19.05 -14.08
N SER A 358 -41.98 17.78 -14.47
CA SER A 358 -42.60 17.15 -15.66
C SER A 358 -42.97 18.01 -16.90
N HIS A 359 -42.56 17.59 -18.11
CA HIS A 359 -43.46 16.90 -19.07
C HIS A 359 -42.83 16.65 -20.45
N SER A 360 -43.02 15.44 -20.98
CA SER A 360 -43.09 15.14 -22.43
C SER A 360 -44.57 15.13 -22.87
N PRO A 361 -44.89 15.12 -24.18
CA PRO A 361 -45.06 13.83 -24.85
C PRO A 361 -44.62 13.77 -26.34
N GLU A 362 -44.96 12.64 -26.96
CA GLU A 362 -44.49 12.05 -28.22
C GLU A 362 -44.95 12.74 -29.53
N GLY A 363 -44.29 12.37 -30.64
CA GLY A 363 -44.75 12.53 -32.03
C GLY A 363 -44.06 11.48 -32.91
N ALA A 364 -44.75 10.84 -33.87
CA ALA A 364 -44.38 9.51 -34.37
C ALA A 364 -44.35 9.31 -35.90
N ALA A 365 -43.78 8.16 -36.29
CA ALA A 365 -44.06 7.32 -37.47
C ALA A 365 -43.31 7.53 -38.82
N ASN A 366 -42.76 6.40 -39.30
CA ASN A 366 -42.58 5.95 -40.70
C ASN A 366 -41.56 6.69 -41.63
N SER A 367 -41.05 6.07 -42.71
CA SER A 367 -41.38 4.77 -43.36
C SER A 367 -40.14 3.95 -43.83
N GLU A 368 -40.36 2.66 -44.12
CA GLU A 368 -39.38 1.76 -44.76
C GLU A 368 -39.35 1.87 -46.31
N SER A 369 -38.22 1.47 -46.93
CA SER A 369 -38.10 0.60 -48.13
C SER A 369 -36.60 0.30 -48.41
N ARG A 370 -36.09 -0.90 -48.75
CA ARG A 370 -36.39 -1.87 -49.84
C ARG A 370 -36.04 -1.32 -51.25
N GLU A 371 -35.52 -2.05 -52.26
CA GLU A 371 -35.01 -3.44 -52.50
C GLU A 371 -34.22 -3.42 -53.87
N ARG A 372 -33.59 -4.43 -54.51
CA ARG A 372 -33.47 -5.91 -54.40
C ARG A 372 -32.25 -6.50 -55.18
N LEU A 373 -31.44 -7.35 -54.54
CA LEU A 373 -30.89 -8.67 -55.01
C LEU A 373 -30.08 -8.89 -56.34
N ARG A 374 -29.42 -10.08 -56.35
CA ARG A 374 -29.05 -10.97 -57.49
C ARG A 374 -27.75 -10.65 -58.28
N ARG A 375 -27.06 -11.65 -58.90
CA ARG A 375 -27.49 -13.01 -59.37
C ARG A 375 -26.40 -14.09 -59.21
N GLU A 376 -26.74 -15.35 -59.53
CA GLU A 376 -25.95 -16.57 -59.29
C GLU A 376 -25.47 -17.27 -60.58
N ASN A 377 -24.80 -18.42 -60.40
CA ASN A 377 -24.73 -19.62 -61.30
C ASN A 377 -23.78 -19.61 -62.52
N SER A 378 -23.26 -20.76 -63.02
CA SER A 378 -22.93 -22.09 -62.42
C SER A 378 -22.26 -23.00 -63.49
N ASN A 379 -21.98 -24.28 -63.15
CA ASN A 379 -21.70 -25.44 -64.06
C ASN A 379 -20.28 -25.53 -64.69
N GLN A 380 -19.72 -26.72 -65.03
CA GLN A 380 -20.04 -28.14 -64.69
C GLN A 380 -18.85 -29.08 -65.05
N ARG A 381 -18.79 -30.25 -64.38
CA ARG A 381 -18.17 -31.54 -64.83
C ARG A 381 -16.63 -31.52 -65.02
N GLU A 382 -15.92 -32.65 -65.07
CA GLU A 382 -16.32 -34.06 -65.33
C GLU A 382 -15.53 -35.10 -64.48
N GLU A 383 -15.97 -36.36 -64.49
CA GLU A 383 -15.38 -37.50 -63.77
C GLU A 383 -14.30 -38.23 -64.62
N GLY A 384 -13.43 -39.09 -64.05
CA GLY A 384 -12.40 -39.75 -64.91
C GLY A 384 -11.46 -40.85 -64.36
N ARG A 385 -11.44 -41.15 -63.06
CA ARG A 385 -10.96 -42.42 -62.44
C ARG A 385 -9.81 -43.20 -63.13
N ARG A 386 -8.57 -43.04 -62.65
CA ARG A 386 -7.57 -44.14 -62.61
C ARG A 386 -6.98 -44.24 -61.20
N GLN A 387 -6.74 -45.48 -60.74
CA GLN A 387 -6.45 -45.79 -59.34
C GLN A 387 -4.97 -46.10 -59.09
N SER A 388 -4.54 -45.88 -57.85
CA SER A 388 -3.41 -46.53 -57.17
C SER A 388 -2.03 -46.46 -57.84
N SER A 389 -1.21 -45.47 -57.44
CA SER A 389 -0.11 -45.72 -56.48
C SER A 389 1.00 -44.66 -56.57
N GLN A 390 1.05 -43.76 -55.58
CA GLN A 390 2.26 -43.48 -54.78
C GLN A 390 1.92 -42.49 -53.66
N GLN A 391 2.19 -42.90 -52.42
CA GLN A 391 1.76 -42.20 -51.20
C GLN A 391 2.94 -41.44 -50.57
N THR A 392 3.33 -40.31 -51.17
CA THR A 392 4.58 -39.62 -50.80
C THR A 392 4.51 -38.09 -50.65
N ASP A 393 3.60 -37.38 -51.31
CA ASP A 393 3.69 -35.90 -51.44
C ASP A 393 2.75 -35.04 -50.57
N ILE A 394 1.90 -35.63 -49.74
CA ILE A 394 0.94 -34.86 -48.90
C ILE A 394 1.61 -34.24 -47.65
N VAL A 395 2.78 -34.76 -47.21
CA VAL A 395 3.44 -34.36 -45.96
C VAL A 395 4.00 -32.92 -46.00
N ASN A 396 4.41 -32.43 -47.17
CA ASN A 396 5.19 -31.19 -47.29
C ASN A 396 4.37 -29.87 -47.33
N ARG A 397 3.04 -29.91 -47.20
CA ARG A 397 2.18 -28.69 -47.16
C ARG A 397 1.54 -28.35 -45.81
N LEU A 398 1.72 -29.18 -44.78
CA LEU A 398 1.12 -28.95 -43.44
C LEU A 398 2.12 -28.63 -42.31
N VAL A 399 3.40 -28.41 -42.63
CA VAL A 399 4.39 -27.89 -41.67
C VAL A 399 4.43 -26.35 -41.74
N PRO A 400 4.00 -25.60 -40.71
CA PRO A 400 4.12 -24.14 -40.73
C PRO A 400 5.60 -23.77 -40.70
N ASN A 401 6.07 -23.08 -41.74
CA ASN A 401 7.49 -22.77 -41.93
C ASN A 401 8.11 -22.19 -40.64
N ARG A 402 9.18 -22.84 -40.14
CA ARG A 402 9.88 -22.48 -38.90
C ARG A 402 10.29 -21.00 -38.87
N GLU A 403 10.61 -20.39 -40.02
CA GLU A 403 10.86 -18.96 -40.12
C GLU A 403 9.64 -18.10 -39.75
N VAL A 404 8.44 -18.47 -40.20
CA VAL A 404 7.21 -17.72 -39.94
C VAL A 404 6.83 -17.81 -38.46
N ILE A 405 6.98 -18.99 -37.84
CA ILE A 405 6.85 -19.15 -36.38
C ILE A 405 7.89 -18.28 -35.66
N ARG A 406 9.15 -18.28 -36.10
CA ARG A 406 10.25 -17.50 -35.48
C ARG A 406 10.06 -15.98 -35.65
N LYS A 407 9.58 -15.53 -36.82
CA LYS A 407 9.24 -14.14 -37.16
C LYS A 407 7.98 -13.66 -36.40
N ASN A 408 6.97 -14.52 -36.20
CA ASN A 408 5.80 -14.20 -35.37
C ASN A 408 6.13 -14.22 -33.87
N SER A 409 7.03 -15.10 -33.43
CA SER A 409 7.57 -15.12 -32.07
C SER A 409 8.39 -13.85 -31.78
N SER A 410 9.26 -13.43 -32.70
CA SER A 410 10.02 -12.18 -32.56
C SER A 410 9.14 -10.93 -32.68
N ARG A 411 8.11 -10.91 -33.54
CA ARG A 411 7.10 -9.83 -33.57
C ARG A 411 6.28 -9.77 -32.27
N LYS A 412 5.84 -10.91 -31.71
CA LYS A 412 5.15 -10.94 -30.40
C LYS A 412 6.08 -10.48 -29.27
N LYS A 413 7.35 -10.93 -29.24
CA LYS A 413 8.37 -10.45 -28.28
C LYS A 413 8.68 -8.96 -28.44
N GLY A 414 8.76 -8.45 -29.67
CA GLY A 414 9.03 -7.04 -29.97
C GLY A 414 7.85 -6.13 -29.61
N SER A 415 6.62 -6.53 -29.93
CA SER A 415 5.40 -5.84 -29.51
C SER A 415 5.25 -5.84 -27.98
N ARG A 416 5.51 -6.98 -27.33
CA ARG A 416 5.56 -7.11 -25.88
C ARG A 416 6.61 -6.18 -25.26
N ARG A 417 7.86 -6.21 -25.73
CA ARG A 417 8.93 -5.30 -25.27
C ARG A 417 8.56 -3.83 -25.48
N ARG A 418 7.88 -3.48 -26.58
CA ARG A 418 7.33 -2.13 -26.84
C ARG A 418 6.08 -1.77 -26.01
N ARG A 419 5.39 -2.72 -25.38
CA ARG A 419 4.32 -2.47 -24.40
C ARG A 419 4.92 -2.33 -23.00
N GLU A 420 5.83 -3.23 -22.62
CA GLU A 420 6.60 -3.17 -21.37
C GLU A 420 7.44 -1.87 -21.30
N GLN A 421 8.09 -1.45 -22.39
CA GLN A 421 8.79 -0.17 -22.48
C GLN A 421 7.85 1.05 -22.45
N ARG A 422 6.63 0.97 -23.00
CA ARG A 422 5.67 2.08 -22.91
C ARG A 422 5.06 2.19 -21.51
N LEU A 423 4.81 1.07 -20.83
CA LEU A 423 4.45 1.05 -19.41
C LEU A 423 5.58 1.67 -18.58
N LEU A 424 6.81 1.16 -18.70
CA LEU A 424 8.01 1.73 -18.04
C LEU A 424 8.19 3.23 -18.34
N TRP A 425 7.94 3.69 -19.56
CA TRP A 425 8.11 5.10 -19.93
C TRP A 425 6.98 6.00 -19.40
N ASN A 426 5.72 5.54 -19.43
CA ASN A 426 4.60 6.23 -18.80
C ASN A 426 4.79 6.32 -17.28
N VAL A 427 5.29 5.26 -16.66
CA VAL A 427 5.64 5.19 -15.23
C VAL A 427 6.79 6.14 -14.90
N MET A 428 7.90 6.06 -15.64
CA MET A 428 9.05 6.97 -15.48
C MET A 428 8.73 8.42 -15.90
N ARG A 429 7.53 8.71 -16.43
CA ARG A 429 7.00 10.07 -16.59
C ARG A 429 6.25 10.51 -15.32
N HIS A 430 5.34 9.69 -14.79
CA HIS A 430 4.59 10.01 -13.55
C HIS A 430 5.50 10.09 -12.32
N LEU A 431 6.50 9.20 -12.20
CA LEU A 431 7.52 9.28 -11.14
C LEU A 431 8.42 10.52 -11.26
N ARG A 432 8.39 11.26 -12.38
CA ARG A 432 9.08 12.55 -12.52
C ARG A 432 8.21 13.74 -12.20
N SER A 433 6.89 13.68 -12.42
CA SER A 433 5.97 14.74 -11.93
C SER A 433 5.85 14.72 -10.39
N GLN A 434 5.99 13.55 -9.76
CA GLN A 434 6.13 13.41 -8.30
C GLN A 434 7.44 14.01 -7.74
N GLY A 435 8.38 14.45 -8.60
CA GLY A 435 9.67 15.01 -8.21
C GLY A 435 9.78 16.54 -8.30
N SER A 436 8.68 17.27 -8.47
CA SER A 436 8.68 18.71 -8.76
C SER A 436 7.65 19.51 -7.97
N SER A 437 7.90 19.70 -6.67
CA SER A 437 7.35 20.85 -5.94
C SER A 437 8.19 22.10 -6.23
N PRO A 438 7.61 23.32 -6.35
CA PRO A 438 8.39 24.51 -6.72
C PRO A 438 9.44 24.88 -5.67
N GLN A 439 10.72 24.89 -6.05
CA GLN A 439 11.76 25.50 -5.22
C GLN A 439 11.68 27.03 -5.30
N GLN A 440 11.98 27.66 -4.17
CA GLN A 440 11.75 29.08 -3.91
C GLN A 440 12.61 29.99 -4.78
N HIS A 441 12.06 31.15 -5.15
CA HIS A 441 12.73 32.12 -6.00
C HIS A 441 13.73 32.98 -5.21
N LEU A 442 14.94 32.46 -4.97
CA LEU A 442 16.11 33.27 -4.55
C LEU A 442 17.14 33.35 -5.68
N THR A 443 16.90 34.26 -6.61
CA THR A 443 17.85 34.65 -7.67
C THR A 443 18.89 35.62 -7.13
N VAL A 444 20.03 35.09 -6.68
CA VAL A 444 21.28 35.85 -6.56
C VAL A 444 22.12 35.57 -7.80
N HIS A 445 22.27 36.56 -8.68
CA HIS A 445 23.16 36.47 -9.84
C HIS A 445 24.62 36.70 -9.41
N PRO A 446 25.54 35.78 -9.75
CA PRO A 446 26.97 36.08 -9.79
C PRO A 446 27.36 36.57 -11.19
N ASP A 447 28.24 37.57 -11.30
CA ASP A 447 29.15 37.62 -12.45
C ASP A 447 30.49 38.34 -12.18
N THR A 448 31.46 37.90 -12.98
CA THR A 448 32.88 38.18 -13.17
C THR A 448 33.53 39.53 -12.76
N THR A 449 34.44 39.44 -11.80
CA THR A 449 35.92 39.58 -11.99
C THR A 449 36.49 40.69 -12.92
N SER A 450 36.94 41.78 -12.29
CA SER A 450 38.21 42.53 -12.56
C SER A 450 38.54 43.13 -13.95
N GLN A 451 38.76 44.46 -14.01
CA GLN A 451 40.10 45.05 -14.29
C GLN A 451 40.22 46.58 -14.01
N GLN A 452 41.46 47.08 -14.07
CA GLN A 452 41.97 48.36 -13.51
C GLN A 452 41.75 49.64 -14.36
N LYS A 453 41.94 50.80 -13.70
CA LYS A 453 42.58 52.10 -14.13
C LYS A 453 41.72 53.39 -14.16
N SER A 454 42.46 54.52 -14.11
CA SER A 454 42.08 55.95 -13.90
C SER A 454 41.45 56.27 -12.53
N VAL A 455 41.89 57.20 -11.68
CA VAL A 455 42.75 58.43 -11.70
C VAL A 455 41.94 59.75 -11.70
N ASN A 456 42.38 60.68 -10.83
CA ASN A 456 41.86 62.01 -10.48
C ASN A 456 40.64 62.05 -9.52
N GLN A 457 40.46 63.05 -8.65
CA GLN A 457 41.39 63.92 -7.86
C GLN A 457 40.53 64.71 -6.85
N ASP A 458 41.15 65.43 -5.89
CA ASP A 458 40.56 66.54 -5.11
C ASP A 458 39.41 66.23 -4.11
N ASN A 459 39.25 66.91 -2.95
CA ASN A 459 40.18 67.76 -2.16
C ASN A 459 39.71 67.91 -0.68
N HIS A 460 40.62 68.36 0.20
CA HIS A 460 40.43 68.76 1.63
C HIS A 460 39.92 67.67 2.62
N ALA A 461 40.57 67.39 3.78
CA ALA A 461 40.85 68.22 4.98
C ALA A 461 39.54 68.57 5.75
N VAL A 462 39.37 68.41 7.07
CA VAL A 462 40.16 68.82 8.27
C VAL A 462 39.65 68.01 9.50
N GLN A 463 40.30 67.74 10.66
CA GLN A 463 41.72 67.62 11.10
C GLN A 463 41.77 67.34 12.64
N MET A 464 42.64 66.44 13.15
CA MET A 464 43.10 66.31 14.57
C MET A 464 42.06 65.88 15.67
N GLN A 465 42.30 64.80 16.45
CA GLN A 465 42.88 64.72 17.82
C GLN A 465 41.89 65.01 18.99
N VAL A 466 42.07 64.62 20.27
CA VAL A 466 42.96 63.67 21.00
C VAL A 466 42.32 63.35 22.36
N ASP A 467 42.42 62.09 22.82
CA ASP A 467 42.39 61.54 24.21
C ASP A 467 41.34 62.15 25.22
N SER A 468 41.26 61.81 26.52
CA SER A 468 41.81 60.69 27.29
C SER A 468 40.76 60.09 28.25
N GLU A 469 41.17 58.99 28.89
CA GLU A 469 40.71 58.42 30.16
C GLU A 469 40.17 59.44 31.19
N TYR A 470 39.16 59.07 32.00
CA TYR A 470 39.42 58.65 33.41
C TYR A 470 38.27 57.88 34.09
N GLU A 471 38.60 57.35 35.28
CA GLU A 471 37.93 56.30 36.05
C GLU A 471 36.83 56.71 37.09
N PHE A 472 36.18 55.66 37.63
CA PHE A 472 35.76 55.47 39.04
C PHE A 472 34.35 55.87 39.57
N VAL A 473 33.49 54.85 39.72
CA VAL A 473 32.94 54.33 41.00
C VAL A 473 32.28 55.32 42.00
N LYS A 474 30.96 55.17 42.28
CA LYS A 474 30.42 54.58 43.55
C LYS A 474 28.88 54.43 43.67
N SER A 475 28.49 53.59 44.65
CA SER A 475 27.25 53.63 45.47
C SER A 475 25.87 53.34 44.86
N THR A 476 25.50 52.06 44.90
CA THR A 476 24.52 51.52 45.87
C THR A 476 23.41 52.44 46.42
N LYS A 477 22.14 52.08 46.16
CA LYS A 477 21.14 51.95 47.25
C LYS A 477 19.96 51.05 46.90
N MET A 478 19.37 50.45 47.93
CA MET A 478 18.21 49.54 47.87
C MET A 478 16.90 50.31 47.76
N LYS A 479 15.92 49.73 47.07
CA LYS A 479 14.68 49.29 47.73
C LYS A 479 14.02 48.15 46.98
#